data_AF-A0A285QAC0-F1
#
_entry.id   AF-A0A285QAC0-F1
#
_cell.length_a   1.000
_cell.length_b   1.000
_cell.length_c   1.000
_cell.angle_alpha   90.00
_cell.angle_beta   90.00
_cell.angle_gamma   90.00
#
_symmetry.space_group_name_H-M   'P 1'
#
loop_
_entity.id
_entity.type
_entity.pdbx_description
1 polymer ?
#
loop_
_entity_poly.entity_id
_entity_poly.type
_entity_poly.pdbx_seq_one_letter_code
_entity_poly.pdbx_strand_id
1 'polypeptide(L)'
;MIAWHRLARLIALAAALLAVSPARAEVVLGFWSRDFGSYFPHAFITVKGTVDSTGEVVDTSWGFTLNSLSPKALFGSVKAHMDVTAKTYMRASDVHFTVRLSDAQYLAIKRQAAEWGAPGSRWNLNKRNCVHFVAEAARRAGLTVVEDRKLMKKPKSFTRSLVPLNPGRVTLVELKGAEWFAREPGAEVFGVPEKVNGSVLQSEVPGGVRRD
;
A
#
# COMPACT_ATOMS: atom_id res chain seq x y z
N MET A 1 -17.86 7.41 56.07
CA MET A 1 -17.85 8.07 54.74
C MET A 1 -16.51 7.95 54.00
N ILE A 2 -15.35 8.10 54.65
CA ILE A 2 -14.01 8.05 53.98
C ILE A 2 -13.69 6.71 53.29
N ALA A 3 -14.11 5.57 53.87
CA ALA A 3 -13.86 4.24 53.29
C ALA A 3 -14.62 3.98 51.98
N TRP A 4 -15.83 4.54 51.85
CA TRP A 4 -16.68 4.38 50.67
C TRP A 4 -16.08 5.08 49.44
N HIS A 5 -15.52 6.28 49.63
CA HIS A 5 -14.84 7.01 48.57
C HIS A 5 -13.54 6.34 48.11
N ARG A 6 -12.83 5.64 49.01
CA ARG A 6 -11.63 4.87 48.66
C ARG A 6 -11.98 3.63 47.83
N LEU A 7 -13.02 2.90 48.22
CA LEU A 7 -13.49 1.74 47.47
C LEU A 7 -14.02 2.13 46.08
N ALA A 8 -14.82 3.19 45.99
CA ALA A 8 -15.33 3.68 44.71
C ALA A 8 -14.21 4.16 43.77
N ARG A 9 -13.17 4.81 44.31
CA ARG A 9 -11.99 5.22 43.53
C ARG A 9 -11.19 4.02 43.02
N LEU A 10 -11.02 2.98 43.83
CA LEU A 10 -10.31 1.75 43.42
C LEU A 10 -11.08 1.00 42.32
N ILE A 11 -12.42 0.94 42.42
CA ILE A 11 -13.26 0.34 41.38
C ILE A 11 -13.20 1.15 40.08
N ALA A 12 -13.26 2.48 40.16
CA ALA A 12 -13.13 3.36 38.99
C ALA A 12 -11.74 3.23 38.32
N LEU A 13 -10.67 3.08 39.12
CA LEU A 13 -9.31 2.88 38.60
C LEU A 13 -9.16 1.51 37.92
N ALA A 14 -9.73 0.45 38.52
CA ALA A 14 -9.72 -0.89 37.94
C ALA A 14 -10.54 -0.96 36.65
N ALA A 15 -11.70 -0.28 36.59
CA ALA A 15 -12.50 -0.17 35.38
C ALA A 15 -11.77 0.63 34.27
N ALA A 16 -11.02 1.67 34.63
CA ALA A 16 -10.19 2.44 33.69
C ALA A 16 -9.02 1.61 33.13
N LEU A 17 -8.40 0.75 33.94
CA LEU A 17 -7.34 -0.16 33.50
C LEU A 17 -7.86 -1.27 32.58
N LEU A 18 -9.08 -1.75 32.79
CA LEU A 18 -9.75 -2.73 31.92
C LEU A 18 -10.30 -2.11 30.62
N ALA A 19 -10.48 -0.78 30.58
CA ALA A 19 -10.91 -0.06 29.38
C ALA A 19 -9.78 0.19 28.37
N VAL A 20 -8.51 -0.03 28.76
CA VAL A 20 -7.38 0.01 27.82
C VAL A 20 -7.41 -1.27 26.98
N SER A 21 -8.08 -1.20 25.84
CA SER A 21 -7.96 -2.24 24.82
C SER A 21 -6.50 -2.28 24.34
N PRO A 22 -5.81 -3.43 24.33
CA PRO A 22 -4.50 -3.50 23.71
C PRO A 22 -4.65 -3.02 22.28
N ALA A 23 -3.87 -2.01 21.89
CA ALA A 23 -3.69 -1.68 20.48
C ALA A 23 -3.24 -2.99 19.81
N ARG A 24 -4.12 -3.61 19.03
CA ARG A 24 -3.80 -4.89 18.39
C ARG A 24 -2.59 -4.66 17.51
N ALA A 25 -1.49 -5.34 17.82
CA ALA A 25 -0.33 -5.39 16.95
C ALA A 25 -0.78 -6.09 15.67
N GLU A 26 -0.94 -5.31 14.61
CA GLU A 26 -1.46 -5.81 13.36
C GLU A 26 -0.91 -5.02 12.20
N VAL A 27 -0.54 -5.74 11.15
CA VAL A 27 -0.06 -5.17 9.90
C VAL A 27 -1.21 -5.10 8.90
N VAL A 28 -1.44 -3.91 8.34
CA VAL A 28 -2.44 -3.63 7.31
C VAL A 28 -1.74 -3.37 5.98
N LEU A 29 -2.16 -4.11 4.96
CA LEU A 29 -1.76 -3.96 3.57
C LEU A 29 -2.81 -3.13 2.82
N GLY A 30 -2.42 -1.96 2.31
CA GLY A 30 -3.27 -1.10 1.48
C GLY A 30 -2.96 -1.26 0.00
N PHE A 31 -4.00 -1.26 -0.82
CA PHE A 31 -3.89 -1.41 -2.27
C PHE A 31 -4.27 -0.12 -2.98
N TRP A 32 -3.30 0.43 -3.70
CA TRP A 32 -3.38 1.78 -4.26
C TRP A 32 -3.27 1.78 -5.78
N SER A 33 -3.81 2.81 -6.40
CA SER A 33 -3.50 3.11 -7.79
C SER A 33 -3.51 4.61 -8.11
N ARG A 34 -2.90 4.94 -9.24
CA ARG A 34 -2.97 6.25 -9.88
C ARG A 34 -3.37 6.06 -11.34
N ASP A 35 -4.41 6.77 -11.76
CA ASP A 35 -4.84 6.81 -13.16
C ASP A 35 -3.92 7.69 -14.02
N PHE A 36 -4.08 7.57 -15.34
CA PHE A 36 -3.46 8.47 -16.32
C PHE A 36 -3.84 9.94 -16.05
N GLY A 37 -2.84 10.83 -16.18
CA GLY A 37 -2.96 12.27 -16.00
C GLY A 37 -1.57 12.90 -16.18
N SER A 38 -1.18 13.82 -15.30
CA SER A 38 0.19 14.37 -15.30
C SER A 38 1.27 13.33 -14.97
N TYR A 39 0.91 12.14 -14.46
CA TYR A 39 1.84 11.13 -13.98
C TYR A 39 1.64 9.78 -14.67
N PHE A 40 2.70 8.95 -14.67
CA PHE A 40 2.65 7.59 -15.15
C PHE A 40 1.68 6.75 -14.29
N PRO A 41 0.70 6.05 -14.88
CA PRO A 41 -0.22 5.21 -14.13
C PRO A 41 0.52 4.14 -13.36
N HIS A 42 0.10 3.92 -12.12
CA HIS A 42 0.81 3.00 -11.24
C HIS A 42 -0.14 2.29 -10.29
N ALA A 43 0.25 1.09 -9.87
CA ALA A 43 -0.35 0.36 -8.76
C ALA A 43 0.77 0.02 -7.78
N PHE A 44 0.51 0.19 -6.49
CA PHE A 44 1.49 -0.05 -5.43
C PHE A 44 0.76 -0.47 -4.16
N ILE A 45 1.54 -0.90 -3.17
CA ILE A 45 1.02 -1.29 -1.86
C ILE A 45 1.63 -0.44 -0.75
N THR A 46 0.89 -0.30 0.34
CA THR A 46 1.39 0.23 1.62
C THR A 46 1.33 -0.85 2.67
N VAL A 47 2.29 -0.89 3.58
CA VAL A 47 2.31 -1.82 4.71
C VAL A 47 2.54 -1.01 5.98
N LYS A 48 1.56 -1.05 6.87
CA LYS A 48 1.55 -0.22 8.08
C LYS A 48 1.06 -1.01 9.28
N GLY A 49 1.70 -0.85 10.43
CA GLY A 49 1.25 -1.42 11.70
C GLY A 49 2.38 -1.96 12.56
N THR A 50 2.10 -3.01 13.32
CA THR A 50 3.08 -3.65 14.20
C THR A 50 3.02 -5.16 14.00
N VAL A 51 4.18 -5.79 13.78
CA VAL A 51 4.32 -7.24 13.68
C VAL A 51 4.10 -7.86 15.05
N ASP A 52 3.18 -8.82 15.16
CA ASP A 52 2.72 -9.33 16.46
C ASP A 52 3.83 -10.10 17.20
N SER A 53 4.58 -10.94 16.48
CA SER A 53 5.64 -11.79 17.05
C SER A 53 6.91 -11.05 17.48
N THR A 54 7.19 -9.88 16.91
CA THR A 54 8.47 -9.16 17.14
C THR A 54 8.30 -7.76 17.71
N GLY A 55 7.10 -7.18 17.63
CA GLY A 55 6.88 -5.77 17.93
C GLY A 55 7.48 -4.81 16.89
N GLU A 56 7.99 -5.30 15.75
CA GLU A 56 8.51 -4.46 14.66
C GLU A 56 7.40 -3.52 14.18
N VAL A 57 7.58 -2.22 14.37
CA VAL A 57 6.71 -1.19 13.77
C VAL A 57 7.10 -1.07 12.31
N VAL A 58 6.12 -1.26 11.43
CA VAL A 58 6.30 -1.20 9.98
C VAL A 58 5.49 -0.05 9.44
N ASP A 59 6.10 0.76 8.60
CA ASP A 59 5.40 1.83 7.92
C ASP A 59 6.12 2.20 6.61
N THR A 60 5.71 1.56 5.51
CA THR A 60 6.41 1.65 4.23
C THR A 60 5.46 1.45 3.03
N SER A 61 5.98 1.67 1.82
CA SER A 61 5.29 1.40 0.57
C SER A 61 6.24 0.72 -0.42
N TRP A 62 5.65 -0.10 -1.30
CA TRP A 62 6.36 -0.80 -2.36
C TRP A 62 5.60 -0.71 -3.68
N GLY A 63 6.27 -0.23 -4.72
CA GLY A 63 5.78 -0.20 -6.10
C GLY A 63 6.83 -0.72 -7.07
N PHE A 64 6.48 -1.65 -7.95
CA PHE A 64 7.42 -2.15 -8.95
C PHE A 64 7.35 -1.33 -10.24
N THR A 65 8.43 -0.64 -10.58
CA THR A 65 8.44 0.30 -11.70
C THR A 65 9.71 0.22 -12.55
N LEU A 66 9.68 0.92 -13.67
CA LEU A 66 10.79 1.08 -14.62
C LEU A 66 11.73 2.22 -14.19
N ASN A 67 13.03 2.13 -14.49
CA ASN A 67 14.01 3.15 -14.05
C ASN A 67 13.87 4.49 -14.76
N SER A 68 13.41 4.50 -16.01
CA SER A 68 13.23 5.73 -16.79
C SER A 68 12.18 5.56 -17.89
N LEU A 69 11.33 6.58 -18.08
CA LEU A 69 10.31 6.58 -19.13
C LEU A 69 11.01 6.61 -20.50
N SER A 70 10.76 5.59 -21.32
CA SER A 70 11.27 5.54 -22.69
C SER A 70 10.34 4.73 -23.59
N PRO A 71 10.26 5.04 -24.90
CA PRO A 71 9.47 4.25 -25.86
C PRO A 71 9.85 2.76 -25.86
N LYS A 72 11.10 2.42 -25.51
CA LYS A 72 11.59 1.03 -25.40
C LYS A 72 10.74 0.18 -24.45
N ALA A 73 10.14 0.78 -23.43
CA ALA A 73 9.27 0.09 -22.48
C ALA A 73 7.98 -0.47 -23.14
N LEU A 74 7.55 0.09 -24.28
CA LEU A 74 6.41 -0.41 -25.04
C LEU A 74 6.74 -1.66 -25.85
N PHE A 75 8.01 -1.81 -26.27
CA PHE A 75 8.45 -2.85 -27.20
C PHE A 75 9.25 -3.99 -26.54
N GLY A 76 9.57 -3.88 -25.26
CA GLY A 76 10.37 -4.90 -24.60
C GLY A 76 10.60 -4.69 -23.12
N SER A 77 11.48 -5.51 -22.57
CA SER A 77 11.83 -5.44 -21.15
C SER A 77 12.93 -4.40 -20.90
N VAL A 78 12.72 -3.49 -19.95
CA VAL A 78 13.67 -2.45 -19.54
C VAL A 78 14.14 -2.67 -18.10
N LYS A 79 15.13 -1.91 -17.62
CA LYS A 79 15.57 -1.99 -16.22
C LYS A 79 14.43 -1.58 -15.27
N ALA A 80 14.28 -2.34 -14.20
CA ALA A 80 13.31 -2.06 -13.14
C ALA A 80 13.97 -1.78 -11.81
N HIS A 81 13.18 -1.22 -10.90
CA HIS A 81 13.50 -1.14 -9.49
C HIS A 81 12.23 -1.25 -8.65
N MET A 82 12.43 -1.50 -7.36
CA MET A 82 11.40 -1.30 -6.36
C MET A 82 11.43 0.16 -5.92
N ASP A 83 10.30 0.83 -6.04
CA ASP A 83 10.09 2.20 -5.61
C ASP A 83 9.43 2.20 -4.21
N VAL A 84 9.91 3.11 -3.35
CA VAL A 84 9.18 3.50 -2.14
C VAL A 84 8.37 4.74 -2.52
N THR A 85 7.07 4.56 -2.72
CA THR A 85 6.19 5.58 -3.30
C THR A 85 5.99 6.73 -2.34
N ALA A 86 6.47 7.92 -2.73
CA ALA A 86 6.47 9.11 -1.88
C ALA A 86 5.08 9.62 -1.49
N LYS A 87 4.99 10.29 -0.33
CA LYS A 87 3.72 10.85 0.20
C LYS A 87 3.02 11.79 -0.78
N THR A 88 3.77 12.66 -1.46
CA THR A 88 3.21 13.56 -2.48
C THR A 88 2.48 12.82 -3.60
N TYR A 89 3.06 11.71 -4.08
CA TYR A 89 2.42 10.85 -5.08
C TYR A 89 1.22 10.10 -4.49
N MET A 90 1.35 9.59 -3.26
CA MET A 90 0.27 8.89 -2.57
C MET A 90 -0.94 9.80 -2.32
N ARG A 91 -0.75 11.06 -1.91
CA ARG A 91 -1.84 12.03 -1.71
C ARG A 91 -2.65 12.25 -2.99
N ALA A 92 -1.99 12.15 -4.14
CA ALA A 92 -2.64 12.24 -5.45
C ALA A 92 -3.21 10.88 -5.93
N SER A 93 -2.91 9.78 -5.27
CA SER A 93 -3.38 8.44 -5.66
C SER A 93 -4.74 8.11 -5.03
N ASP A 94 -5.31 6.97 -5.39
CA ASP A 94 -6.52 6.40 -4.82
C ASP A 94 -6.15 5.15 -3.99
N VAL A 95 -6.68 5.03 -2.77
CA VAL A 95 -6.64 3.79 -1.99
C VAL A 95 -7.97 3.06 -2.17
N HIS A 96 -7.92 1.84 -2.67
CA HIS A 96 -9.13 1.09 -3.02
C HIS A 96 -9.64 0.25 -1.87
N PHE A 97 -8.77 -0.54 -1.26
CA PHE A 97 -9.11 -1.41 -0.16
C PHE A 97 -7.88 -1.74 0.68
N THR A 98 -8.12 -2.27 1.88
CA THR A 98 -7.07 -2.78 2.76
C THR A 98 -7.33 -4.23 3.16
N VAL A 99 -6.27 -4.90 3.59
CA VAL A 99 -6.29 -6.27 4.09
C VAL A 99 -5.42 -6.37 5.34
N ARG A 100 -5.94 -7.01 6.38
CA ARG A 100 -5.17 -7.38 7.56
C ARG A 100 -4.29 -8.58 7.25
N LEU A 101 -3.02 -8.51 7.60
CA LEU A 101 -2.05 -9.58 7.39
C LEU A 101 -1.75 -10.31 8.69
N SER A 102 -1.57 -11.63 8.61
CA SER A 102 -0.77 -12.35 9.60
C SER A 102 0.73 -12.05 9.42
N ASP A 103 1.53 -12.30 10.45
CA ASP A 103 2.99 -12.15 10.38
C ASP A 103 3.61 -12.95 9.22
N ALA A 104 3.14 -14.17 8.98
CA ALA A 104 3.61 -15.01 7.87
C ALA A 104 3.30 -14.37 6.50
N GLN A 105 2.12 -13.75 6.35
CA GLN A 105 1.75 -13.03 5.14
C GLN A 105 2.59 -11.77 4.99
N TYR A 106 2.79 -10.99 6.06
CA TYR A 106 3.70 -9.83 6.03
C TYR A 106 5.10 -10.22 5.57
N LEU A 107 5.69 -11.29 6.13
CA LEU A 107 6.99 -11.79 5.69
C LEU A 107 6.98 -12.22 4.21
N ALA A 108 5.89 -12.80 3.71
CA ALA A 108 5.75 -13.14 2.30
C ALA A 108 5.74 -11.90 1.39
N ILE A 109 5.09 -10.82 1.81
CA ILE A 109 5.09 -9.52 1.09
C ILE A 109 6.48 -8.88 1.13
N LYS A 110 7.14 -8.85 2.31
CA LYS A 110 8.50 -8.32 2.45
C LYS A 110 9.49 -9.07 1.54
N ARG A 111 9.38 -10.40 1.50
CA ARG A 111 10.17 -11.25 0.60
C ARG A 111 9.85 -10.98 -0.88
N GLN A 112 8.59 -10.76 -1.23
CA GLN A 112 8.22 -10.37 -2.60
C GLN A 112 8.89 -9.05 -3.00
N ALA A 113 8.87 -8.03 -2.14
CA ALA A 113 9.52 -6.76 -2.44
C ALA A 113 11.03 -6.95 -2.72
N ALA A 114 11.70 -7.79 -1.93
CA ALA A 114 13.11 -8.14 -2.15
C ALA A 114 13.33 -8.93 -3.46
N GLU A 115 12.53 -9.95 -3.74
CA GLU A 115 12.59 -10.75 -4.98
C GLU A 115 12.40 -9.89 -6.23
N TRP A 116 11.45 -8.95 -6.19
CA TRP A 116 11.14 -8.07 -7.32
C TRP A 116 12.12 -6.89 -7.45
N GLY A 117 12.75 -6.48 -6.37
CA GLY A 117 13.77 -5.42 -6.35
C GLY A 117 15.20 -5.93 -6.55
N ALA A 118 15.41 -7.24 -6.70
CA ALA A 118 16.74 -7.83 -6.79
C ALA A 118 17.59 -7.24 -7.95
N PRO A 119 18.93 -7.19 -7.82
CA PRO A 119 19.80 -6.68 -8.87
C PRO A 119 19.53 -7.33 -10.23
N GLY A 120 19.45 -6.51 -11.28
CA GLY A 120 19.16 -6.98 -12.64
C GLY A 120 17.67 -7.17 -12.95
N SER A 121 16.77 -6.81 -12.04
CA SER A 121 15.32 -6.86 -12.25
C SER A 121 14.87 -6.11 -13.51
N ARG A 122 13.87 -6.69 -14.19
CA ARG A 122 13.38 -6.18 -15.48
C ARG A 122 11.88 -5.89 -15.43
N TRP A 123 11.50 -4.76 -16.00
CA TRP A 123 10.12 -4.31 -16.14
C TRP A 123 9.67 -4.61 -17.56
N ASN A 124 8.45 -5.11 -17.72
CA ASN A 124 7.83 -5.37 -19.00
C ASN A 124 6.34 -5.07 -18.95
N LEU A 125 5.85 -4.23 -19.88
CA LEU A 125 4.46 -3.79 -19.93
C LEU A 125 3.45 -4.96 -19.97
N ASN A 126 3.78 -6.07 -20.61
CA ASN A 126 2.85 -7.18 -20.83
C ASN A 126 3.03 -8.34 -19.85
N LYS A 127 4.20 -8.47 -19.21
CA LYS A 127 4.59 -9.68 -18.48
C LYS A 127 4.99 -9.44 -17.03
N ARG A 128 5.43 -8.23 -16.69
CA ARG A 128 6.02 -7.94 -15.38
C ARG A 128 6.04 -6.43 -15.13
N ASN A 129 4.90 -5.90 -14.70
CA ASN A 129 4.71 -4.48 -14.39
C ASN A 129 4.12 -4.31 -12.98
N CYS A 130 3.73 -3.09 -12.62
CA CYS A 130 3.11 -2.77 -11.34
C CYS A 130 1.84 -3.56 -11.05
N VAL A 131 1.02 -3.86 -12.06
CA VAL A 131 -0.22 -4.65 -11.90
C VAL A 131 0.11 -6.10 -11.54
N HIS A 132 1.11 -6.69 -12.18
CA HIS A 132 1.55 -8.07 -11.84
C HIS A 132 2.16 -8.13 -10.44
N PHE A 133 2.87 -7.08 -10.02
CA PHE A 133 3.39 -6.98 -8.66
C PHE A 133 2.25 -6.94 -7.63
N VAL A 134 1.23 -6.10 -7.87
CA VAL A 134 0.06 -6.01 -6.99
C VAL A 134 -0.78 -7.30 -7.00
N ALA A 135 -0.89 -7.97 -8.15
CA ALA A 135 -1.52 -9.29 -8.26
C ALA A 135 -0.83 -10.32 -7.35
N GLU A 136 0.50 -10.37 -7.39
CA GLU A 136 1.29 -11.26 -6.53
C GLU A 136 1.17 -10.89 -5.04
N ALA A 137 1.16 -9.59 -4.71
CA ALA A 137 0.95 -9.13 -3.33
C ALA A 137 -0.42 -9.57 -2.80
N ALA A 138 -1.47 -9.45 -3.61
CA ALA A 138 -2.80 -9.93 -3.28
C ALA A 138 -2.82 -11.46 -3.04
N ARG A 139 -2.15 -12.26 -3.87
CA ARG A 139 -2.03 -13.72 -3.64
C ARG A 139 -1.32 -14.03 -2.34
N ARG A 140 -0.20 -13.36 -2.05
CA ARG A 140 0.57 -13.57 -0.80
C ARG A 140 -0.18 -13.10 0.43
N ALA A 141 -1.09 -12.13 0.29
CA ALA A 141 -2.07 -11.75 1.31
C ALA A 141 -3.26 -12.74 1.42
N GLY A 142 -3.25 -13.84 0.66
CA GLY A 142 -4.28 -14.88 0.70
C GLY A 142 -5.60 -14.47 0.04
N LEU A 143 -5.56 -13.54 -0.92
CA LEU A 143 -6.71 -13.15 -1.74
C LEU A 143 -6.80 -13.99 -3.01
N THR A 144 -8.03 -14.18 -3.48
CA THR A 144 -8.34 -14.67 -4.83
C THR A 144 -7.98 -13.60 -5.86
N VAL A 145 -7.21 -13.99 -6.88
CA VAL A 145 -6.73 -13.08 -7.92
C VAL A 145 -6.97 -13.70 -9.29
N VAL A 146 -7.61 -12.93 -10.18
CA VAL A 146 -7.77 -13.28 -11.60
C VAL A 146 -7.01 -12.25 -12.43
N GLU A 147 -5.96 -12.69 -13.13
CA GLU A 147 -5.19 -11.85 -14.05
C GLU A 147 -5.87 -11.77 -15.42
N ASP A 148 -6.99 -11.04 -15.50
CA ASP A 148 -7.61 -10.74 -16.79
C ASP A 148 -6.63 -9.92 -17.65
N ARG A 149 -6.23 -10.49 -18.80
CA ARG A 149 -5.31 -9.88 -19.77
C ARG A 149 -5.74 -8.46 -20.17
N LYS A 150 -7.04 -8.14 -20.15
CA LYS A 150 -7.57 -6.80 -20.47
C LYS A 150 -7.31 -5.77 -19.35
N LEU A 151 -7.02 -6.22 -18.13
CA LEU A 151 -6.79 -5.40 -16.94
C LEU A 151 -5.31 -5.31 -16.55
N MET A 152 -4.44 -6.20 -17.04
CA MET A 152 -3.01 -6.25 -16.65
C MET A 152 -2.17 -5.01 -17.02
N LYS A 153 -2.77 -4.01 -17.66
CA LYS A 153 -2.17 -2.69 -17.96
C LYS A 153 -3.00 -1.52 -17.41
N LYS A 154 -4.00 -1.81 -16.58
CA LYS A 154 -4.97 -0.85 -16.05
C LYS A 154 -4.93 -0.90 -14.53
N PRO A 155 -3.95 -0.23 -13.88
CA PRO A 155 -3.74 -0.24 -12.43
C PRO A 155 -5.03 -0.18 -11.61
N LYS A 156 -5.83 0.86 -11.81
CA LYS A 156 -7.10 1.05 -11.09
C LYS A 156 -8.11 -0.04 -11.35
N SER A 157 -8.41 -0.33 -12.62
CA SER A 157 -9.42 -1.31 -12.98
C SER A 157 -9.06 -2.70 -12.48
N PHE A 158 -7.78 -3.09 -12.55
CA PHE A 158 -7.31 -4.35 -11.99
C PHE A 158 -7.47 -4.37 -10.47
N THR A 159 -6.93 -3.38 -9.75
CA THR A 159 -6.98 -3.36 -8.28
C THR A 159 -8.42 -3.41 -7.78
N ARG A 160 -9.34 -2.63 -8.38
CA ARG A 160 -10.77 -2.67 -8.02
C ARG A 160 -11.44 -4.00 -8.35
N SER A 161 -10.99 -4.72 -9.38
CA SER A 161 -11.55 -6.03 -9.73
C SER A 161 -11.29 -7.10 -8.66
N LEU A 162 -10.32 -6.90 -7.76
CA LEU A 162 -10.02 -7.83 -6.68
C LEU A 162 -11.08 -7.81 -5.57
N VAL A 163 -11.74 -6.66 -5.35
CA VAL A 163 -12.73 -6.49 -4.27
C VAL A 163 -13.89 -7.50 -4.37
N PRO A 164 -14.64 -7.60 -5.49
CA PRO A 164 -15.77 -8.53 -5.58
C PRO A 164 -15.34 -10.01 -5.54
N LEU A 165 -14.07 -10.34 -5.82
CA LEU A 165 -13.55 -11.70 -5.72
C LEU A 165 -13.24 -12.13 -4.28
N ASN A 166 -13.26 -11.20 -3.33
CA ASN A 166 -12.78 -11.40 -1.96
C ASN A 166 -13.77 -10.90 -0.89
N PRO A 167 -15.05 -11.35 -0.92
CA PRO A 167 -16.06 -10.91 0.04
C PRO A 167 -15.65 -11.27 1.47
N GLY A 168 -15.76 -10.30 2.39
CA GLY A 168 -15.41 -10.47 3.81
C GLY A 168 -13.92 -10.59 4.11
N ARG A 169 -13.05 -10.54 3.08
CA ARG A 169 -11.58 -10.63 3.24
C ARG A 169 -10.88 -9.28 3.09
N VAL A 170 -11.55 -8.30 2.49
CA VAL A 170 -11.03 -6.94 2.28
C VAL A 170 -11.93 -5.92 2.98
N THR A 171 -11.33 -4.84 3.45
CA THR A 171 -12.05 -3.64 3.89
C THR A 171 -12.07 -2.66 2.73
N LEU A 172 -13.25 -2.37 2.18
CA LEU A 172 -13.40 -1.36 1.14
C LEU A 172 -13.08 0.02 1.70
N VAL A 173 -12.26 0.79 0.97
CA VAL A 173 -11.89 2.15 1.33
C VAL A 173 -12.37 3.13 0.26
N GLU A 174 -11.91 2.98 -0.98
CA GLU A 174 -12.22 3.85 -2.14
C GLU A 174 -12.15 5.35 -1.81
N LEU A 175 -11.01 5.78 -1.25
CA LEU A 175 -10.74 7.18 -0.91
C LEU A 175 -9.62 7.76 -1.76
N LYS A 176 -9.66 9.08 -1.93
CA LYS A 176 -8.48 9.84 -2.38
C LYS A 176 -7.40 9.76 -1.32
N GLY A 177 -6.13 9.69 -1.73
CA GLY A 177 -5.01 9.63 -0.82
C GLY A 177 -4.98 10.82 0.14
N ALA A 178 -5.19 12.04 -0.37
CA ALA A 178 -5.26 13.24 0.48
C ALA A 178 -6.31 13.11 1.61
N GLU A 179 -7.46 12.50 1.30
CA GLU A 179 -8.51 12.25 2.28
C GLU A 179 -8.16 11.11 3.24
N TRP A 180 -7.53 10.03 2.74
CA TRP A 180 -7.00 8.95 3.57
C TRP A 180 -6.04 9.48 4.65
N PHE A 181 -5.06 10.30 4.25
CA PHE A 181 -4.11 10.91 5.18
C PHE A 181 -4.78 11.87 6.17
N ALA A 182 -5.84 12.59 5.76
CA ALA A 182 -6.57 13.48 6.67
C ALA A 182 -7.37 12.72 7.75
N ARG A 183 -7.87 11.52 7.42
CA ARG A 183 -8.68 10.70 8.34
C ARG A 183 -7.85 9.89 9.33
N GLU A 184 -6.61 9.59 8.98
CA GLU A 184 -5.66 8.93 9.88
C GLU A 184 -4.53 9.89 10.27
N PRO A 185 -4.68 10.76 11.30
CA PRO A 185 -3.60 11.66 11.71
C PRO A 185 -2.34 10.92 12.20
N GLY A 186 -2.45 9.67 12.65
CA GLY A 186 -1.32 8.77 12.91
C GLY A 186 -0.71 8.13 11.65
N ALA A 187 -1.28 8.37 10.47
CA ALA A 187 -0.72 8.05 9.16
C ALA A 187 0.18 9.15 8.62
N GLU A 188 0.65 10.10 9.44
CA GLU A 188 1.74 10.97 8.99
C GLU A 188 3.14 10.43 9.36
N VAL A 189 3.19 9.35 10.18
CA VAL A 189 4.43 8.65 10.58
C VAL A 189 4.83 7.56 9.57
N PHE A 190 4.56 7.75 8.28
CA PHE A 190 5.16 6.87 7.27
C PHE A 190 6.67 7.05 7.24
N GLY A 191 7.42 5.95 7.31
CA GLY A 191 8.83 5.88 6.89
C GLY A 191 9.03 6.11 5.38
N VAL A 192 7.94 6.44 4.68
CA VAL A 192 7.91 6.89 3.30
C VAL A 192 8.35 8.36 3.24
N PRO A 193 9.34 8.69 2.40
CA PRO A 193 9.80 10.07 2.25
C PRO A 193 8.75 10.95 1.55
N GLU A 194 8.80 12.26 1.82
CA GLU A 194 7.89 13.23 1.18
C GLU A 194 8.05 13.27 -0.35
N LYS A 195 9.30 13.10 -0.81
CA LYS A 195 9.73 13.04 -2.21
C LYS A 195 10.85 12.00 -2.37
N VAL A 196 11.01 11.48 -3.59
CA VAL A 196 12.04 10.49 -3.97
C VAL A 196 12.64 10.97 -5.27
N ASN A 197 13.85 11.53 -5.19
CA ASN A 197 14.54 12.05 -6.35
C ASN A 197 14.83 10.93 -7.36
N GLY A 198 14.54 11.20 -8.63
CA GLY A 198 14.76 10.24 -9.71
C GLY A 198 13.70 9.13 -9.84
N SER A 199 12.65 9.13 -9.01
CA SER A 199 11.51 8.23 -9.23
C SER A 199 10.71 8.66 -10.45
N VAL A 200 10.47 7.72 -11.38
CA VAL A 200 9.63 7.94 -12.56
C VAL A 200 8.17 8.25 -12.19
N LEU A 201 7.75 7.92 -10.97
CA LEU A 201 6.42 8.26 -10.48
C LEU A 201 6.30 9.75 -10.19
N GLN A 202 7.41 10.47 -10.00
CA GLN A 202 7.42 11.91 -9.71
C GLN A 202 7.69 12.78 -10.94
N SER A 203 8.14 12.19 -12.05
CA SER A 203 8.27 12.93 -13.31
C SER A 203 6.90 13.14 -13.94
N GLU A 204 6.60 14.38 -14.34
CA GLU A 204 5.48 14.64 -15.24
C GLU A 204 5.68 13.85 -16.55
N VAL A 205 4.62 13.23 -17.06
CA VAL A 205 4.68 12.57 -18.37
C VAL A 205 4.83 13.66 -19.44
N PRO A 206 5.88 13.63 -20.30
CA PRO A 206 6.04 14.61 -21.36
C PRO A 206 4.79 14.67 -22.24
N GLY A 207 4.19 15.86 -22.37
CA GLY A 207 2.94 16.07 -23.11
C GLY A 207 1.64 15.85 -22.32
N GLY A 208 1.72 15.65 -20.99
CA GLY A 208 0.54 15.66 -20.12
C GLY A 208 -0.12 17.03 -20.14
N VAL A 209 -1.37 17.09 -20.60
CA VAL A 209 -2.20 18.31 -20.55
C VAL A 209 -2.32 18.73 -19.10
N ARG A 210 -1.71 19.88 -18.75
CA ARG A 210 -2.11 20.60 -17.53
C ARG A 210 -3.57 20.96 -17.73
N ARG A 211 -4.45 20.43 -16.89
CA ARG A 211 -5.77 21.04 -16.74
C ARG A 211 -5.57 22.16 -15.73
N ASP A 212 -5.37 23.34 -16.28
CA ASP A 212 -5.68 24.65 -15.69
C ASP A 212 -7.11 24.69 -15.14
#